data_AF-A0A2A2HU70-F1
#
_entry.id   AF-A0A2A2HU70-F1
#
_cell.length_a   1.000
_cell.length_b   1.000
_cell.length_c   1.000
_cell.angle_alpha   90.00
_cell.angle_beta   90.00
_cell.angle_gamma   90.00
#
_symmetry.space_group_name_H-M   'P 1'
#
loop_
_entity.id
_entity.type
_entity.pdbx_description
1 polymer ?
#
loop_
_entity_poly.entity_id
_entity_poly.type
_entity_poly.pdbx_seq_one_letter_code
_entity_poly.pdbx_strand_id
1 'polypeptide(L)'
;MPPHWIFTVNVWTYEIKGEYEILTVIDNDNEVIPEPYFGHKGQKYVRKDDAIVLNNEYIGQNTPITFNFSGCAATIVGPGPKGVGDKLGKSTEESIGYEYLVSK
;
A
#
# COMPACT_ATOMS: atom_id res chain seq x y z
N MET A 1 35.19 -4.94 26.40
CA MET A 1 33.76 -4.57 26.53
C MET A 1 33.51 -4.07 27.94
N PRO A 2 32.68 -3.03 28.14
CA PRO A 2 32.33 -2.57 29.49
C PRO A 2 31.68 -3.71 30.30
N PRO A 3 31.86 -3.75 31.63
CA PRO A 3 31.49 -4.89 32.47
C PRO A 3 29.98 -5.11 32.64
N HIS A 4 29.16 -4.14 32.23
CA HIS A 4 27.72 -4.19 32.38
C HIS A 4 27.03 -3.89 31.04
N TRP A 5 26.16 -4.81 30.62
CA TRP A 5 25.21 -4.58 29.53
C TRP A 5 24.11 -3.66 30.05
N ILE A 6 24.05 -2.41 29.57
CA ILE A 6 23.13 -1.40 30.11
C ILE A 6 21.83 -1.34 29.31
N PHE A 7 21.89 -1.53 27.99
CA PHE A 7 20.71 -1.54 27.11
C PHE A 7 21.04 -2.20 25.77
N THR A 8 20.00 -2.49 25.00
CA THR A 8 20.07 -3.00 23.62
C THR A 8 19.36 -2.04 22.69
N VAL A 9 19.91 -1.81 21.50
CA VAL A 9 19.22 -1.08 20.43
C VAL A 9 18.71 -2.09 19.44
N ASN A 10 17.38 -2.16 19.29
CA ASN A 10 16.75 -2.91 18.20
C ASN A 10 16.53 -1.94 17.04
N VAL A 11 17.00 -2.32 15.85
CA VAL A 11 16.82 -1.53 14.62
C VAL A 11 16.10 -2.41 13.62
N TRP A 12 14.99 -1.89 13.10
CA TRP A 12 14.17 -2.52 12.08
C TRP A 12 14.13 -1.62 10.86
N THR A 13 14.38 -2.20 9.69
CA THR A 13 14.05 -1.57 8.41
C THR A 13 12.74 -2.16 7.94
N TYR A 14 11.83 -1.31 7.45
CA TYR A 14 10.57 -1.76 6.89
C TYR A 14 10.37 -1.16 5.51
N GLU A 15 9.73 -1.93 4.63
CA GLU A 15 9.24 -1.49 3.34
C GLU A 15 7.73 -1.74 3.31
N ILE A 16 6.97 -0.71 2.92
CA ILE A 16 5.53 -0.78 2.78
C ILE A 16 5.19 -0.53 1.33
N LYS A 17 4.69 -1.59 0.68
CA LYS A 17 4.11 -1.56 -0.65
C LYS A 17 2.62 -1.83 -0.52
N GLY A 18 1.81 -1.08 -1.25
CA GLY A 18 0.37 -1.28 -1.26
C GLY A 18 -0.29 -0.76 -2.53
N GLU A 19 -1.53 -1.17 -2.72
CA GLU A 19 -2.35 -0.84 -3.86
C GLU A 19 -3.78 -0.58 -3.38
N TYR A 20 -4.42 0.46 -3.93
CA TYR A 20 -5.84 0.66 -3.75
C TYR A 20 -6.60 -0.24 -4.72
N GLU A 21 -7.47 -1.11 -4.19
CA GLU A 21 -8.27 -2.05 -4.98
C GLU A 21 -9.12 -1.32 -6.04
N ILE A 22 -9.79 -0.23 -5.64
CA ILE A 22 -10.58 0.63 -6.53
C ILE A 22 -10.50 2.07 -6.02
N LEU A 23 -9.95 2.99 -6.83
CA LEU A 23 -10.18 4.42 -6.64
C LEU A 23 -11.26 4.89 -7.61
N THR A 24 -12.33 5.45 -7.07
CA THR A 24 -13.40 6.09 -7.86
C THR A 24 -13.41 7.59 -7.61
N VAL A 25 -13.31 8.38 -8.67
CA VAL A 25 -13.59 9.82 -8.66
C VAL A 25 -14.94 10.04 -9.32
N ILE A 26 -15.84 10.73 -8.61
CA ILE A 26 -17.18 11.09 -9.09
C ILE A 26 -17.22 12.61 -9.13
N ASP A 27 -17.56 13.16 -10.30
CA ASP A 27 -17.89 14.57 -10.40
C ASP A 27 -19.32 14.80 -9.90
N ASN A 28 -19.45 15.60 -8.83
CA ASN A 28 -20.69 15.86 -8.10
C ASN A 28 -21.01 17.36 -8.05
N ASP A 29 -20.68 18.11 -9.11
CA ASP A 29 -21.05 19.53 -9.22
C ASP A 29 -22.58 19.77 -9.17
N ASN A 30 -23.35 18.73 -9.51
CA ASN A 30 -24.80 18.71 -9.44
C ASN A 30 -25.20 17.51 -8.56
N GLU A 31 -26.27 17.61 -7.77
CA GLU A 31 -26.85 16.50 -6.99
C GLU A 31 -27.33 15.37 -7.92
N VAL A 32 -26.41 14.59 -8.48
CA VAL A 32 -26.73 13.53 -9.43
C VAL A 32 -27.20 12.33 -8.63
N ILE A 33 -28.52 12.17 -8.58
CA ILE A 33 -29.15 10.90 -8.21
C ILE A 33 -28.68 9.87 -9.25
N PRO A 34 -27.95 8.81 -8.88
CA PRO A 34 -27.60 7.76 -9.82
C PRO A 34 -28.92 7.09 -10.23
N GLU A 35 -29.43 7.44 -11.40
CA GLU A 35 -30.80 7.11 -11.75
C GLU A 35 -31.03 5.61 -11.94
N PRO A 36 -32.17 5.07 -11.48
CA PRO A 36 -32.61 3.74 -11.87
C PRO A 36 -33.23 3.67 -13.26
N TYR A 37 -33.68 4.79 -13.88
CA TYR A 37 -34.35 4.71 -15.18
C TYR A 37 -33.83 5.59 -16.34
N PHE A 38 -33.52 6.91 -16.27
CA PHE A 38 -33.01 7.67 -17.44
C PHE A 38 -32.21 8.97 -17.16
N GLY A 39 -31.31 8.96 -16.18
CA GLY A 39 -30.71 10.22 -15.69
C GLY A 39 -29.47 10.71 -16.38
N HIS A 40 -29.04 11.90 -15.97
CA HIS A 40 -27.68 12.36 -16.23
C HIS A 40 -26.69 11.37 -15.61
N LYS A 41 -25.90 10.73 -16.47
CA LYS A 41 -24.81 9.87 -16.04
C LYS A 41 -23.71 10.77 -15.50
N GLY A 42 -23.62 10.87 -14.17
CA GLY A 42 -22.49 11.49 -13.50
C GLY A 42 -21.19 10.87 -14.01
N GLN A 43 -20.19 11.71 -14.28
CA GLN A 43 -18.92 11.23 -14.79
C GLN A 43 -18.20 10.46 -13.67
N LYS A 44 -17.97 9.18 -13.89
CA LYS A 44 -17.29 8.28 -12.94
C LYS A 44 -16.00 7.79 -13.56
N TYR A 45 -14.88 8.11 -12.91
CA TYR A 45 -13.56 7.60 -13.28
C TYR A 45 -13.13 6.55 -12.25
N VAL A 46 -12.79 5.35 -12.73
CA VAL A 46 -12.31 4.26 -11.89
C VAL A 46 -10.89 3.93 -12.30
N ARG A 47 -9.92 4.01 -11.37
CA ARG A 47 -8.55 3.49 -11.59
C ARG A 47 -8.57 1.98 -11.37
N LYS A 48 -8.35 1.22 -12.43
CA LYS A 48 -8.29 -0.25 -12.48
C LYS A 48 -7.34 -0.67 -13.59
N ASP A 49 -6.88 -1.91 -13.57
CA ASP A 49 -6.04 -2.48 -14.63
C ASP A 49 -6.88 -2.70 -15.89
N ASP A 50 -6.78 -1.78 -16.86
CA ASP A 50 -7.58 -1.80 -18.08
C ASP A 50 -6.93 -1.02 -19.23
N ALA A 51 -7.06 -1.53 -20.45
CA ALA A 51 -6.56 -0.84 -21.65
C ALA A 51 -7.60 0.18 -22.13
N ILE A 52 -7.19 1.44 -22.26
CA ILE A 52 -8.05 2.50 -22.76
C ILE A 52 -7.90 2.60 -24.27
N VAL A 53 -9.02 2.40 -24.96
CA VAL A 53 -9.11 2.41 -26.42
C VAL A 53 -10.17 3.41 -26.84
N LEU A 54 -9.82 4.30 -27.78
CA LEU A 54 -10.73 5.25 -28.41
C LEU A 54 -10.76 4.98 -29.91
N ASN A 55 -11.93 4.73 -30.49
CA ASN A 55 -12.08 4.45 -31.92
C ASN A 55 -11.17 3.32 -32.44
N ASN A 56 -11.07 2.23 -31.67
CA ASN A 56 -10.17 1.09 -31.93
C ASN A 56 -8.67 1.43 -31.89
N GLU A 57 -8.30 2.65 -31.49
CA GLU A 57 -6.92 3.06 -31.27
C GLU A 57 -6.60 3.01 -29.78
N TYR A 58 -5.49 2.35 -29.44
CA TYR A 58 -5.00 2.30 -28.08
C TYR A 58 -4.43 3.66 -27.65
N ILE A 59 -4.99 4.24 -26.59
CA ILE A 59 -4.59 5.57 -26.10
C ILE A 59 -3.88 5.54 -24.75
N GLY A 60 -3.88 4.40 -24.04
CA GLY A 60 -3.10 4.25 -22.82
C GLY A 60 -3.59 3.14 -21.90
N GLN A 61 -2.86 2.92 -20.81
CA GLN A 61 -3.29 2.04 -19.72
C GLN A 61 -3.92 2.86 -18.61
N ASN A 62 -5.02 2.35 -18.09
CA ASN A 62 -5.47 2.67 -16.76
C ASN A 62 -4.80 1.69 -15.80
N THR A 63 -4.22 2.20 -14.72
CA THR A 63 -3.53 1.37 -13.73
C THR A 63 -4.04 1.70 -12.33
N PRO A 64 -4.15 0.70 -11.44
CA PRO A 64 -4.42 0.93 -10.03
C PRO A 64 -3.39 1.87 -9.41
N ILE A 65 -3.79 2.55 -8.33
CA ILE A 65 -2.86 3.43 -7.61
C ILE A 65 -2.07 2.60 -6.63
N THR A 66 -0.76 2.63 -6.77
CA THR A 66 0.19 1.98 -5.87
C THR A 66 0.94 3.03 -5.03
N PHE A 67 1.42 2.61 -3.87
CA PHE A 67 2.32 3.39 -3.03
C PHE A 67 3.46 2.52 -2.54
N ASN A 68 4.64 3.12 -2.45
CA ASN A 68 5.84 2.47 -1.91
C ASN A 68 6.60 3.47 -1.04
N PHE A 69 6.83 3.10 0.22
CA PHE A 69 7.71 3.85 1.10
C PHE A 69 8.46 2.92 2.05
N SER A 70 9.69 3.30 2.37
CA SER A 70 10.56 2.57 3.29
C SER A 70 10.95 3.45 4.46
N GLY A 71 11.25 2.83 5.60
CA GLY A 71 11.72 3.56 6.77
C GLY A 71 12.54 2.68 7.70
N CYS A 72 12.95 3.29 8.81
CA CYS A 72 13.60 2.58 9.89
C CYS A 72 12.93 2.92 11.23
N ALA A 73 12.81 1.92 12.09
CA ALA A 73 12.35 2.06 13.46
C ALA A 73 13.46 1.56 14.38
N ALA A 74 13.95 2.44 15.25
CA ALA A 74 14.94 2.09 16.25
C ALA A 74 14.32 2.23 17.64
N THR A 75 14.59 1.28 18.53
CA THR A 75 14.10 1.31 19.92
C THR A 75 15.17 0.85 20.87
N ILE A 76 15.34 1.59 21.95
CA ILE A 76 16.24 1.24 23.06
C ILE A 76 15.43 0.42 24.05
N VAL A 77 15.87 -0.80 24.33
CA VAL A 77 15.28 -1.68 25.33
C VAL A 77 16.26 -1.90 26.47
N GLY A 78 15.72 -2.12 27.68
CA GLY A 78 16.52 -2.50 28.84
C GLY A 78 17.27 -3.83 28.63
N PRO A 79 18.14 -4.22 29.56
CA PRO A 79 18.83 -5.51 29.50
C PRO A 79 17.81 -6.66 29.51
N GLY A 80 17.85 -7.51 28.48
CA GLY A 80 16.91 -8.60 28.29
C GLY A 80 17.30 -9.52 27.12
N PRO A 81 16.58 -10.63 26.91
CA PRO A 81 16.83 -11.52 25.77
C PRO A 81 16.72 -10.77 24.43
N LYS A 82 17.57 -11.14 23.47
CA LYS A 82 17.55 -10.58 22.11
C LYS A 82 16.22 -10.94 21.41
N GLY A 83 15.67 -10.03 20.61
CA GLY A 83 14.53 -10.33 19.71
C GLY A 83 13.16 -9.81 20.14
N VAL A 84 13.10 -8.67 20.86
CA VAL A 84 11.82 -8.05 21.23
C VAL A 84 11.14 -7.50 19.96
N GLY A 85 10.09 -8.17 19.48
CA GLY A 85 9.31 -7.71 18.31
C GLY A 85 8.96 -8.78 17.27
N ASP A 86 9.56 -9.96 17.35
CA ASP A 86 9.33 -11.05 16.39
C ASP A 86 7.97 -11.74 16.62
N LYS A 87 7.10 -11.73 15.61
CA LYS A 87 5.90 -12.61 15.60
C LYS A 87 6.26 -14.02 15.14
N LEU A 88 7.24 -14.16 14.24
CA LEU A 88 7.62 -15.42 13.60
C LEU A 88 9.04 -15.90 13.93
N GLY A 89 9.80 -15.15 14.73
CA GLY A 89 11.16 -15.51 15.16
C GLY A 89 12.19 -15.49 14.04
N LYS A 90 11.95 -14.75 12.96
CA LYS A 90 12.82 -14.63 11.78
C LYS A 90 13.33 -13.20 11.67
N SER A 91 14.52 -13.02 11.09
CA SER A 91 15.11 -11.70 10.83
C SER A 91 14.34 -10.84 9.82
N THR A 92 13.45 -11.45 9.04
CA THR A 92 12.65 -10.80 8.01
C THR A 92 11.22 -11.30 8.14
N GLU A 93 10.28 -10.37 8.19
CA GLU A 93 8.85 -10.64 8.22
C GLU A 93 8.18 -9.99 7.03
N GLU A 94 7.37 -10.76 6.32
CA GLU A 94 6.69 -10.35 5.09
C GLU A 94 5.18 -10.55 5.25
N SER A 95 4.41 -9.64 4.66
CA SER A 95 2.96 -9.80 4.56
C SER A 95 2.61 -10.75 3.41
N ILE A 96 1.44 -11.40 3.48
CA ILE A 96 0.99 -12.40 2.50
C ILE A 96 0.98 -11.86 1.06
N GLY A 97 0.79 -10.54 0.88
CA GLY A 97 0.72 -9.88 -0.43
C GLY A 97 2.03 -9.25 -0.92
N TYR A 98 3.13 -9.35 -0.17
CA TYR A 98 4.37 -8.64 -0.49
C TYR A 98 4.98 -9.08 -1.83
N GLU A 99 5.11 -10.40 -2.05
CA GLU A 99 5.67 -10.96 -3.29
C GLU A 99 4.89 -10.54 -4.54
N TYR A 100 3.56 -10.56 -4.46
CA TYR A 100 2.70 -10.09 -5.56
C TYR A 100 3.01 -8.64 -5.94
N LEU A 101 3.10 -7.75 -4.94
CA LEU A 101 3.37 -6.33 -5.15
C LEU A 101 4.80 -6.03 -5.59
N VAL A 102 5.76 -6.92 -5.31
CA VAL A 102 7.14 -6.82 -5.79
C VAL A 102 7.26 -7.25 -7.26
N SER A 103 6.43 -8.21 -7.68
CA SER A 103 6.47 -8.80 -9.04
C SER A 103 5.74 -7.98 -10.12
N LYS A 104 5.01 -6.95 -9.73
CA LYS A 104 4.14 -6.12 -10.57
C LYS A 104 4.90 -4.92 -11.15
#